data_AF-A0A0F9X7R6-F1
#
_entry.id   AF-A0A0F9X7R6-F1
#
_cell.length_a   1.000
_cell.length_b   1.000
_cell.length_c   1.000
_cell.angle_alpha   90.00
_cell.angle_beta   90.00
_cell.angle_gamma   90.00
#
_symmetry.space_group_name_H-M   'P 1'
#
loop_
_entity.id
_entity.type
_entity.pdbx_description
1 polymer ?
#
loop_
_entity_poly.entity_id
_entity_poly.type
_entity_poly.pdbx_seq_one_letter_code
_entity_poly.pdbx_strand_id
1 'polypeptide(L)'
;MRRVTAVPLAVLFSVNAIAALAPEYQNEKDFGVMVEFVRSHERVIASLRSIDFEKRIVYFGDDCEAIFDREFTLRPPGWVGPAASLELKSSTCRLD
;
A
#
# COMPACT_ATOMS: atom_id res chain seq x y z
N MET A 1 24.94 -21.43 -57.14
CA MET A 1 25.28 -20.88 -55.81
C MET A 1 24.03 -20.26 -55.21
N ARG A 2 23.47 -20.86 -54.15
CA ARG A 2 22.21 -20.43 -53.52
C ARG A 2 22.57 -19.61 -52.29
N ARG A 3 22.34 -18.29 -52.32
CA ARG A 3 22.64 -17.39 -51.19
C ARG A 3 21.59 -17.61 -50.10
N VAL A 4 22.01 -18.13 -48.94
CA VAL A 4 21.19 -18.23 -47.74
C VAL A 4 21.31 -16.89 -47.02
N THR A 5 20.31 -16.03 -47.14
CA THR A 5 20.20 -14.80 -46.36
C THR A 5 19.69 -15.14 -44.96
N ALA A 6 20.59 -15.09 -43.97
CA ALA A 6 20.22 -15.20 -42.56
C ALA A 6 19.48 -13.91 -42.15
N VAL A 7 18.19 -14.02 -41.84
CA VAL A 7 17.38 -12.92 -41.30
C VAL A 7 17.64 -12.85 -39.79
N PRO A 8 18.15 -11.73 -39.23
CA PRO A 8 18.35 -11.62 -37.81
C PRO A 8 16.98 -11.45 -37.13
N LEU A 9 16.59 -12.44 -36.33
CA LEU A 9 15.38 -12.39 -35.52
C LEU A 9 15.61 -11.42 -34.35
N ALA A 10 15.16 -10.18 -34.49
CA ALA A 10 15.21 -9.17 -33.44
C ALA A 10 14.19 -9.52 -32.34
N VAL A 11 14.68 -10.02 -31.20
CA VAL A 11 13.87 -10.27 -30.01
C VAL A 11 13.62 -8.94 -29.30
N LEU A 12 12.40 -8.40 -29.44
CA LEU A 12 11.95 -7.23 -28.71
C LEU A 12 11.67 -7.62 -27.25
N PHE A 13 12.63 -7.34 -26.36
CA PHE A 13 12.39 -7.40 -24.92
C PHE A 13 11.59 -6.15 -24.50
N SER A 14 10.29 -6.32 -24.27
CA SER A 14 9.46 -5.31 -23.62
C SER A 14 9.85 -5.23 -22.13
N VAL A 15 10.59 -4.18 -21.78
CA VAL A 15 10.78 -3.78 -20.38
C VAL A 15 9.43 -3.31 -19.83
N ASN A 16 8.81 -4.12 -18.97
CA ASN A 16 7.61 -3.73 -18.23
C ASN A 16 7.99 -2.61 -17.26
N ALA A 17 7.65 -1.36 -17.59
CA ALA A 17 7.78 -0.25 -16.67
C ALA A 17 6.74 -0.41 -15.55
N ILE A 18 7.22 -0.57 -14.31
CA ILE A 18 6.35 -0.59 -13.12
C ILE A 18 6.10 0.87 -12.75
N ALA A 19 4.94 1.39 -13.14
CA ALA A 19 4.56 2.77 -12.86
C ALA A 19 4.09 2.93 -11.40
N ALA A 20 4.33 4.11 -10.83
CA ALA A 20 3.67 4.53 -9.61
C ALA A 20 2.16 4.54 -9.82
N LEU A 21 1.41 4.14 -8.79
CA LEU A 21 -0.03 4.38 -8.75
C LEU A 21 -0.28 5.89 -8.69
N ALA A 22 -1.29 6.36 -9.43
CA ALA A 22 -1.76 7.72 -9.26
C ALA A 22 -2.27 7.93 -7.82
N PRO A 23 -2.16 9.15 -7.26
CA PRO A 23 -2.46 9.42 -5.85
C PRO A 23 -3.85 8.94 -5.40
N GLU A 24 -4.86 9.08 -6.26
CA GLU A 24 -6.24 8.68 -5.99
C GLU A 24 -6.36 7.18 -5.71
N TYR A 25 -5.69 6.33 -6.48
CA TYR A 25 -5.73 4.87 -6.31
C TYR A 25 -4.94 4.42 -5.10
N GLN A 26 -3.81 5.08 -4.83
CA GLN A 26 -3.03 4.80 -3.62
C GLN A 26 -3.83 5.18 -2.36
N ASN A 27 -4.47 6.35 -2.38
CA ASN A 27 -5.28 6.84 -1.27
C ASN A 27 -6.51 5.96 -1.03
N GLU A 28 -7.20 5.54 -2.09
CA GLU A 28 -8.33 4.61 -1.99
C GLU A 28 -7.91 3.29 -1.31
N LYS A 29 -6.80 2.70 -1.76
CA LYS A 29 -6.26 1.47 -1.18
C LYS A 29 -5.93 1.64 0.31
N ASP A 30 -5.26 2.73 0.65
CA ASP A 30 -4.83 3.01 2.01
C ASP A 30 -6.00 3.29 2.95
N PHE A 31 -6.98 4.07 2.48
CA PHE A 31 -8.19 4.34 3.24
C PHE A 31 -8.99 3.06 3.45
N GLY A 32 -9.05 2.19 2.43
CA GLY A 32 -9.64 0.87 2.52
C GLY A 32 -9.03 0.02 3.65
N VAL A 33 -7.71 0.02 3.81
CA VAL A 33 -7.03 -0.68 4.91
C VAL A 33 -7.49 -0.15 6.27
N MET A 34 -7.52 1.18 6.46
CA MET A 34 -7.92 1.78 7.73
C MET A 34 -9.38 1.48 8.07
N VAL A 35 -10.28 1.53 7.08
CA VAL A 35 -11.69 1.19 7.26
C VAL A 35 -11.89 -0.29 7.59
N GLU A 36 -11.16 -1.18 6.92
CA GLU A 36 -11.24 -2.62 7.17
C GLU A 36 -10.73 -2.98 8.58
N PHE A 37 -9.66 -2.32 9.03
CA PHE A 37 -9.21 -2.45 10.42
C PHE A 37 -10.30 -2.04 11.42
N VAL A 38 -10.97 -0.91 11.19
CA VAL A 38 -12.06 -0.46 12.07
C VAL A 38 -13.18 -1.51 12.12
N ARG A 39 -13.57 -2.06 10.96
CA ARG A 39 -14.66 -3.05 10.86
C ARG A 39 -14.33 -4.39 11.50
N SER A 40 -13.05 -4.77 11.52
CA SER A 40 -12.61 -6.08 12.01
C SER A 40 -12.42 -6.18 13.53
N HIS A 41 -12.48 -5.07 14.26
CA HIS A 41 -12.27 -5.02 15.70
C HIS A 41 -13.47 -4.42 16.43
N GLU A 42 -14.19 -5.24 17.21
CA GLU A 42 -15.49 -4.89 17.79
C GLU A 42 -15.42 -3.63 18.67
N ARG A 43 -14.41 -3.54 19.54
CA ARG A 43 -14.24 -2.38 20.41
C ARG A 43 -13.89 -1.12 19.62
N VAL A 44 -13.09 -1.25 18.55
CA VAL A 44 -12.68 -0.11 17.72
C VAL A 44 -13.90 0.48 17.02
N ILE A 45 -14.73 -0.33 16.36
CA ILE A 45 -15.95 0.20 15.71
C ILE A 45 -16.94 0.75 16.74
N ALA A 46 -17.11 0.10 17.89
CA ALA A 46 -18.06 0.53 18.92
C ALA A 46 -17.68 1.87 19.57
N SER A 47 -16.40 2.24 19.54
CA SER A 47 -15.88 3.45 20.18
C SER A 47 -15.10 4.36 19.23
N LEU A 48 -15.31 4.21 17.92
CA LEU A 48 -14.61 4.98 16.90
C LEU A 48 -14.89 6.48 17.09
N ARG A 49 -13.84 7.27 17.17
CA ARG A 49 -13.92 8.74 17.24
C ARG A 49 -13.61 9.38 15.89
N SER A 50 -12.47 9.01 15.30
CA SER A 50 -12.04 9.59 14.03
C SER A 50 -11.00 8.72 13.34
N ILE A 51 -10.90 8.88 12.02
CA ILE A 51 -9.82 8.35 11.20
C ILE A 51 -9.06 9.56 10.65
N ASP A 52 -7.81 9.76 11.09
CA ASP A 52 -6.91 10.77 10.54
C ASP A 52 -6.05 10.10 9.46
N PHE A 53 -6.44 10.33 8.20
CA PHE A 53 -5.80 9.71 7.05
C PHE A 53 -4.39 10.25 6.80
N GLU A 54 -4.15 11.54 7.08
CA GLU A 54 -2.84 12.17 6.86
C GLU A 54 -1.82 11.62 7.85
N LYS A 55 -2.19 11.52 9.13
CA LYS A 55 -1.33 10.92 10.17
C LYS A 55 -1.37 9.40 10.18
N ARG A 56 -2.32 8.79 9.48
CA ARG A 56 -2.56 7.33 9.44
C ARG A 56 -2.87 6.79 10.84
N ILE A 57 -3.75 7.47 11.56
CA ILE A 57 -4.16 7.11 12.92
C ILE A 57 -5.66 6.90 12.96
N VAL A 58 -6.09 5.79 13.56
CA VAL A 58 -7.47 5.57 13.99
C VAL A 58 -7.57 5.89 15.47
N TYR A 59 -8.40 6.86 15.81
CA TYR A 59 -8.71 7.25 17.19
C TYR A 59 -9.99 6.57 17.64
N PHE A 60 -9.95 5.87 18.78
CA PHE A 60 -11.08 5.15 19.35
C PHE A 60 -11.03 5.17 20.87
N GLY A 61 -12.13 4.83 21.53
CA GLY A 61 -12.22 4.80 22.99
C GLY A 61 -11.79 6.10 23.68
N ASP A 62 -11.45 5.97 24.96
CA ASP A 62 -10.89 7.06 25.75
C ASP A 62 -9.38 7.13 25.50
N ASP A 63 -9.01 7.98 24.53
CA ASP A 63 -7.63 8.29 24.12
C ASP A 63 -6.81 7.10 23.61
N CYS A 64 -7.48 6.13 22.99
CA CYS A 64 -6.82 5.04 22.28
C CYS A 64 -6.50 5.43 20.83
N GLU A 65 -5.33 4.97 20.38
CA GLU A 65 -4.82 5.19 19.03
C GLU A 65 -4.40 3.86 18.43
N ALA A 66 -4.74 3.64 17.16
CA ALA A 66 -4.18 2.60 16.32
C ALA A 66 -3.41 3.29 15.19
N ILE A 67 -2.09 3.13 15.22
CA ILE A 67 -1.15 3.83 14.35
C ILE A 67 -0.75 2.89 13.21
N PHE A 68 -0.84 3.39 11.99
CA PHE A 68 -0.48 2.67 10.79
C PHE A 68 0.79 3.25 10.18
N ASP A 69 1.60 2.38 9.60
CA ASP A 69 2.73 2.80 8.81
C ASP A 69 2.89 1.90 7.59
N ARG A 70 3.77 2.32 6.68
CA ARG A 70 4.13 1.54 5.50
C ARG A 70 4.92 0.32 5.91
N GLU A 71 4.56 -0.83 5.36
CA GLU A 71 5.37 -2.03 5.45
C GLU A 71 6.80 -1.73 4.96
N PHE A 72 7.80 -2.19 5.68
CA PHE A 72 9.18 -2.05 5.24
C PHE A 72 9.43 -2.95 4.02
N THR A 73 9.73 -2.35 2.87
CA THR A 73 10.10 -3.10 1.67
C THR A 73 11.47 -2.63 1.17
N LEU A 74 12.39 -3.57 0.96
CA LEU A 74 13.65 -3.29 0.27
C LEU A 74 13.35 -2.93 -1.19
N ARG A 75 13.73 -1.71 -1.58
CA ARG A 75 13.53 -1.17 -2.93
C ARG A 75 14.88 -0.86 -3.58
N PRO A 76 15.11 -1.26 -4.83
CA PRO A 76 16.33 -0.90 -5.53
C PRO A 76 16.44 0.63 -5.69
N PRO A 77 17.66 1.19 -5.79
CA PRO A 77 17.85 2.59 -6.12
C PRO A 77 17.12 2.96 -7.42
N GLY A 78 16.41 4.10 -7.42
CA GLY A 78 15.62 4.55 -8.57
C GLY A 78 14.25 3.89 -8.71
N TRP A 79 13.75 3.20 -7.67
CA TRP A 79 12.39 2.66 -7.67
C TRP A 79 11.32 3.75 -7.79
N VAL A 80 10.44 3.59 -8.78
CA VAL A 80 9.31 4.50 -9.08
C VAL A 80 7.95 3.79 -9.07
N GLY A 81 7.86 2.60 -8.49
CA GLY A 81 6.60 1.87 -8.37
C GLY A 81 5.73 2.36 -7.19
N PRO A 82 4.60 1.70 -6.94
CA PRO A 82 3.64 2.10 -5.90
C PRO A 82 4.23 2.23 -4.50
N ALA A 83 3.56 2.98 -3.62
CA ALA A 83 3.92 2.99 -2.21
C ALA A 83 3.67 1.61 -1.58
N ALA A 84 4.39 1.29 -0.51
CA ALA A 84 4.16 0.03 0.21
C ALA A 84 2.76 0.07 0.84
N SER A 85 2.20 -1.10 1.14
CA SER A 85 0.88 -1.15 1.79
C SER A 85 0.96 -0.53 3.20
N LEU A 86 -0.15 0.06 3.66
CA LEU A 86 -0.30 0.40 5.08
C LEU A 86 -0.55 -0.86 5.88
N GLU A 87 0.00 -0.90 7.08
CA GLU A 87 -0.21 -1.96 8.06
C GLU A 87 -0.34 -1.35 9.46
N LEU A 88 -1.08 -2.03 10.35
CA LEU A 88 -1.12 -1.65 11.75
C LEU A 88 0.29 -1.80 12.34
N LYS A 89 0.87 -0.69 12.79
CA LYS A 89 2.20 -0.69 13.41
C LYS A 89 2.12 -0.94 14.91
N SER A 90 1.15 -0.29 15.56
CA SER A 90 0.95 -0.38 17.01
C SER A 90 -0.43 0.13 17.39
N SER A 91 -0.90 -0.28 18.57
CA SER A 91 -2.02 0.38 19.25
C SER A 91 -1.69 0.66 20.70
N THR A 92 -2.19 1.77 21.23
CA THR A 92 -2.02 2.15 22.64
C THR A 92 -2.96 1.39 23.57
N CYS A 93 -3.98 0.72 23.02
CA CYS A 93 -5.00 -0.02 23.76
C CYS A 93 -5.25 -1.40 23.15
N ARG A 94 -6.04 -2.20 23.87
CA ARG A 94 -6.61 -3.44 23.29
C ARG A 94 -7.64 -3.09 22.23
N LEU A 95 -7.62 -3.87 21.16
CA LEU A 95 -8.53 -3.74 20.02
C LEU A 95 -9.85 -4.49 20.22
N ASP A 96 -9.87 -5.42 21.18
CA ASP A 96 -11.01 -6.24 21.61
C ASP A 96 -11.15 -6.19 23.14
#